data_AF-A0A1M4Y1R9-F1
#
_entry.id   AF-A0A1M4Y1R9-F1
#
_cell.length_a   1.000
_cell.length_b   1.000
_cell.length_c   1.000
_cell.angle_alpha   90.00
_cell.angle_beta   90.00
_cell.angle_gamma   90.00
#
_symmetry.space_group_name_H-M   'P 1'
#
loop_
_entity.id
_entity.type
_entity.pdbx_description
1 polymer ?
#
loop_
_entity_poly.entity_id
_entity_poly.type
_entity_poly.pdbx_seq_one_letter_code
_entity_poly.pdbx_strand_id
1 'polypeptide(L)'
;MIAFILGTSDGRKLLREINKFTDDILLSTATTYGGELLKEYKYRYLNTTPLNKEELKKLLKEKKVRVLVDLSHPYAIEISKNAMDCCDDLHIEYIRYERKAVIDKYKENKNVKFIKKIEDLSFYLKDNEGNILNTMGSNKIKDILDLNLPNRIIHRVLPTKSVIEKCVDLGIDIGDIIGIKGPIGYDLNLAFLKAYDIKVMLLKDSGEKGATEEKLKSALDLNVQCYVLERETINYKNKFSNEEDIINYLECKYFK
;
A
#
# COMPACT_ATOMS: atom_id res chain seq x y z
N MET A 1 22.34 14.69 3.35
CA MET A 1 20.89 14.42 3.32
C MET A 1 20.59 12.95 3.07
N ILE A 2 19.61 12.43 3.82
CA ILE A 2 18.96 11.13 3.58
C ILE A 2 17.57 11.39 3.02
N ALA A 3 17.13 10.60 2.05
CA ALA A 3 15.78 10.68 1.50
C ALA A 3 14.92 9.49 1.92
N PHE A 4 13.63 9.72 2.17
CA PHE A 4 12.64 8.69 2.42
C PHE A 4 11.46 8.83 1.47
N ILE A 5 11.09 7.74 0.80
CA ILE A 5 9.79 7.62 0.13
C ILE A 5 8.82 7.01 1.13
N LEU A 6 7.81 7.77 1.53
CA LEU A 6 6.85 7.38 2.56
C LEU A 6 5.45 7.22 1.95
N GLY A 7 4.81 6.08 2.21
CA GLY A 7 3.41 5.84 1.82
C GLY A 7 2.65 4.96 2.80
N THR A 8 3.24 4.67 3.95
CA THR A 8 2.77 3.63 4.89
C THR A 8 2.88 4.13 6.34
N SER A 9 2.15 3.48 7.25
CA SER A 9 2.32 3.71 8.70
C SER A 9 3.71 3.28 9.19
N ASP A 10 4.29 2.25 8.57
CA ASP A 10 5.67 1.82 8.78
C ASP A 10 6.66 2.98 8.64
N GLY A 11 6.52 3.74 7.54
CA GLY A 11 7.35 4.90 7.24
C GLY A 11 7.42 5.96 8.34
N ARG A 12 6.27 6.24 8.98
CA ARG A 12 6.19 7.22 10.06
C ARG A 12 6.85 6.75 11.34
N LYS A 13 6.72 5.46 11.67
CA LYS A 13 7.40 4.86 12.83
C LYS A 13 8.92 4.95 12.64
N LEU A 14 9.42 4.58 11.46
CA LEU A 14 10.85 4.70 11.15
C LEU A 14 11.32 6.15 11.25
N LEU A 15 10.60 7.09 10.62
CA LEU A 15 10.96 8.51 10.64
C LEU A 15 11.09 9.08 12.06
N ARG A 16 10.18 8.69 12.97
CA ARG A 16 10.24 9.11 14.38
C ARG A 16 11.58 8.75 15.04
N GLU A 17 12.07 7.54 14.78
CA GLU A 17 13.32 7.06 15.35
C GLU A 17 14.52 7.74 14.68
N ILE A 18 14.47 7.93 13.35
CA ILE A 18 15.53 8.64 12.61
C ILE A 18 15.66 10.11 13.04
N ASN A 19 14.57 10.78 13.41
CA ASN A 19 14.59 12.15 13.92
C ASN A 19 15.34 12.33 15.25
N LYS A 20 15.69 11.23 15.94
CA LYS A 20 16.59 11.27 17.10
C LYS A 20 18.05 11.51 16.70
N PHE A 21 18.41 11.18 15.46
CA PHE A 21 19.77 11.27 14.93
C PHE A 21 19.97 12.46 13.99
N THR A 22 18.97 12.81 13.18
CA THR A 22 19.08 13.92 12.22
C THR A 22 17.73 14.51 11.80
N ASP A 23 17.76 15.76 11.36
CA ASP A 23 16.67 16.45 10.65
C ASP A 23 17.04 16.82 9.20
N ASP A 24 18.26 16.51 8.73
CA ASP A 24 18.73 16.68 7.34
C ASP A 24 18.14 15.60 6.43
N ILE A 25 16.81 15.62 6.37
CA ILE A 25 15.95 14.60 5.77
C ILE A 25 15.11 15.22 4.64
N LEU A 26 15.07 14.51 3.52
CA LEU A 26 14.11 14.70 2.45
C LEU A 26 12.99 13.67 2.59
N LEU A 27 11.75 14.14 2.66
CA LEU A 27 10.56 13.28 2.64
C LEU A 27 9.86 13.41 1.29
N SER A 28 9.41 12.29 0.73
CA SER A 28 8.58 12.27 -0.48
C SER A 28 7.37 11.37 -0.28
N THR A 29 6.19 11.91 -0.55
CA THR A 29 4.91 11.19 -0.55
C THR A 29 4.11 11.59 -1.79
N ALA A 30 3.33 10.65 -2.33
CA ALA A 30 2.56 10.88 -3.54
C ALA A 30 1.30 11.75 -3.34
N THR A 31 0.97 12.15 -2.10
CA THR A 31 -0.28 12.88 -1.80
C THR A 31 -0.11 13.94 -0.73
N THR A 32 -0.89 15.02 -0.85
CA THR A 32 -1.03 16.06 0.18
C THR A 32 -1.44 15.47 1.53
N TYR A 33 -2.41 14.55 1.54
CA TYR A 33 -2.81 13.85 2.78
C TYR A 33 -1.64 13.12 3.46
N GLY A 34 -0.81 12.44 2.68
CA GLY A 34 0.41 11.82 3.21
C GLY A 34 1.36 12.86 3.82
N GLY A 35 1.45 14.05 3.23
CA GLY A 35 2.24 15.17 3.75
C GLY A 35 1.69 15.73 5.07
N GLU A 36 0.37 15.87 5.18
CA GLU A 36 -0.30 16.29 6.43
C GLU A 36 0.08 15.37 7.61
N LEU A 37 0.17 14.06 7.37
CA LEU A 37 0.57 13.08 8.38
C LEU A 37 2.05 13.18 8.81
N LEU A 38 2.86 13.98 8.11
CA LEU A 38 4.29 14.14 8.35
C LEU A 38 4.62 15.49 9.01
N LYS A 39 3.66 16.42 9.15
CA LYS A 39 3.89 17.78 9.68
C LYS A 39 4.48 17.83 11.09
N GLU A 40 4.21 16.81 11.91
CA GLU A 40 4.71 16.74 13.29
C GLU A 40 6.16 16.24 13.38
N TYR A 41 6.74 15.78 12.27
CA TYR A 41 8.11 15.25 12.21
C TYR A 41 9.10 16.31 11.77
N LYS A 42 10.38 16.10 12.12
CA LYS A 42 11.46 17.01 11.70
C LYS A 42 11.96 16.60 10.32
N TYR A 43 12.00 17.54 9.39
CA TYR A 43 12.56 17.33 8.06
C TYR A 43 13.02 18.66 7.47
N ARG A 44 13.99 18.58 6.55
CA ARG A 44 14.50 19.74 5.83
C ARG A 44 13.72 20.03 4.54
N TYR A 45 13.18 18.99 3.91
CA TYR A 45 12.40 19.13 2.69
C TYR A 45 11.28 18.09 2.63
N LEU A 46 10.11 18.51 2.15
CA LEU A 46 8.95 17.64 1.95
C LEU A 46 8.40 17.84 0.53
N ASN A 47 8.32 16.75 -0.22
CA ASN A 47 7.58 16.65 -1.46
C ASN A 47 6.25 15.91 -1.21
N THR A 48 5.14 16.46 -1.68
CA THR A 48 3.79 15.87 -1.51
C THR A 48 3.08 15.55 -2.82
N THR A 49 3.79 15.63 -3.94
CA THR A 49 3.26 15.30 -5.27
C THR A 49 3.90 14.01 -5.78
N PRO A 50 3.19 13.23 -6.62
CA PRO A 50 3.83 12.14 -7.37
C PRO A 50 5.02 12.68 -8.16
N LEU A 51 6.11 11.91 -8.21
CA LEU A 51 7.29 12.23 -9.01
C LEU A 51 7.48 11.13 -10.04
N ASN A 52 7.67 11.51 -11.29
CA ASN A 52 8.18 10.61 -12.32
C ASN A 52 9.68 10.36 -12.12
N LYS A 53 10.26 9.46 -12.94
CA LYS A 53 11.69 9.09 -12.85
C LYS A 53 12.64 10.29 -12.96
N GLU A 54 12.41 11.18 -13.93
CA GLU A 54 13.28 12.34 -14.15
C GLU A 54 13.16 13.37 -13.02
N GLU A 55 11.95 13.61 -12.54
CA GLU A 55 11.69 14.50 -11.40
C GLU A 55 12.34 13.96 -10.11
N LEU A 56 12.22 12.65 -9.87
CA LEU A 56 12.87 12.00 -8.74
C LEU A 56 14.39 12.13 -8.85
N LYS A 57 14.98 11.81 -10.01
CA LYS A 57 16.42 11.93 -10.25
C LYS A 57 16.93 13.35 -10.02
N LYS A 58 16.22 14.35 -10.57
CA LYS A 58 16.52 15.77 -10.37
C LYS A 58 16.48 16.15 -8.89
N LEU A 59 15.43 15.76 -8.19
CA LEU A 59 15.26 16.06 -6.77
C LEU A 59 16.38 15.45 -5.91
N LEU A 60 16.71 14.17 -6.12
CA LEU A 60 17.79 13.48 -5.39
C LEU A 60 19.15 14.16 -5.61
N LYS A 61 19.42 14.56 -6.86
CA LYS A 61 20.66 15.26 -7.24
C LYS A 61 20.75 16.66 -6.63
N GLU A 62 19.72 17.49 -6.80
CA GLU A 62 19.69 18.86 -6.30
C GLU A 62 19.83 18.93 -4.78
N LYS A 63 19.24 17.97 -4.08
CA LYS A 63 19.26 17.90 -2.62
C LYS A 63 20.46 17.12 -2.08
N LYS A 64 21.37 16.68 -2.95
CA LYS A 64 22.61 15.96 -2.60
C LYS A 64 22.33 14.77 -1.68
N VAL A 65 21.34 13.98 -2.06
CA VAL A 65 20.95 12.77 -1.32
C VAL A 65 22.08 11.74 -1.41
N ARG A 66 22.45 11.14 -0.28
CA ARG A 66 23.50 10.10 -0.20
C ARG A 66 22.95 8.69 -0.09
N VAL A 67 21.72 8.57 0.41
CA VAL A 67 20.99 7.31 0.56
C VAL A 67 19.50 7.58 0.46
N LEU A 68 18.80 6.72 -0.27
CA LEU A 68 17.36 6.73 -0.43
C LEU A 68 16.77 5.48 0.24
N VAL A 69 15.88 5.70 1.21
CA VAL A 69 15.14 4.64 1.88
C VAL A 69 13.71 4.62 1.34
N ASP A 70 13.37 3.54 0.64
CA ASP A 70 12.06 3.34 0.03
C ASP A 70 11.14 2.54 0.97
N LEU A 71 10.14 3.22 1.55
CA LEU A 71 9.06 2.65 2.36
C LEU A 71 7.69 2.80 1.68
N SER A 72 7.68 2.90 0.35
CA SER A 72 6.47 2.85 -0.45
C SER A 72 5.73 1.52 -0.23
N HIS A 73 4.43 1.51 -0.52
CA HIS A 73 3.62 0.29 -0.35
C HIS A 73 4.19 -0.87 -1.22
N PRO A 74 4.11 -2.15 -0.79
CA PRO A 74 4.59 -3.29 -1.60
C PRO A 74 3.97 -3.44 -3.00
N TYR A 75 2.88 -2.73 -3.28
CA TYR A 75 2.20 -2.72 -4.59
C TYR A 75 2.53 -1.46 -5.41
N ALA A 76 3.35 -0.54 -4.87
CA ALA A 76 3.81 0.66 -5.55
C ALA A 76 5.09 0.37 -6.35
N ILE A 77 4.98 -0.59 -7.27
CA ILE A 77 6.11 -1.17 -8.01
C ILE A 77 6.84 -0.13 -8.86
N GLU A 78 6.08 0.75 -9.52
CA GLU A 78 6.62 1.75 -10.44
C GLU A 78 7.59 2.72 -9.73
N ILE A 79 7.19 3.27 -8.57
CA ILE A 79 8.06 4.17 -7.82
C ILE A 79 9.31 3.45 -7.29
N SER A 80 9.19 2.18 -6.86
CA SER A 80 10.36 1.40 -6.44
C SER A 80 11.33 1.14 -7.60
N LYS A 81 10.83 0.81 -8.81
CA LYS A 81 11.66 0.64 -10.01
C LYS A 81 12.36 1.95 -10.39
N ASN A 82 11.62 3.04 -10.45
CA ASN A 82 12.17 4.37 -10.73
C ASN A 82 13.23 4.76 -9.69
N ALA A 83 12.97 4.53 -8.41
CA ALA A 83 13.90 4.83 -7.32
C ALA A 83 15.21 4.04 -7.42
N MET A 84 15.14 2.75 -7.74
CA MET A 84 16.34 1.92 -7.98
C MET A 84 17.15 2.45 -9.15
N ASP A 85 16.51 2.69 -10.31
CA ASP A 85 17.18 3.20 -11.50
C ASP A 85 17.84 4.57 -11.22
N CYS A 86 17.13 5.49 -10.56
CA CYS A 86 17.69 6.80 -10.20
C CYS A 86 18.88 6.67 -9.24
N CYS A 87 18.83 5.72 -8.30
CA CYS A 87 19.93 5.50 -7.37
C CYS A 87 21.16 4.89 -8.06
N ASP A 88 20.96 3.92 -8.96
CA ASP A 88 22.03 3.33 -9.76
C ASP A 88 22.69 4.40 -10.65
N ASP A 89 21.90 5.25 -11.32
CA ASP A 89 22.37 6.36 -12.17
C ASP A 89 23.15 7.44 -11.40
N LEU A 90 22.76 7.71 -10.16
CA LEU A 90 23.36 8.75 -9.32
C LEU A 90 24.45 8.21 -8.38
N HIS A 91 24.69 6.89 -8.40
CA HIS A 91 25.55 6.20 -7.44
C HIS A 91 25.17 6.48 -5.97
N ILE A 92 23.86 6.52 -5.72
CA ILE A 92 23.27 6.69 -4.39
C ILE A 92 22.90 5.31 -3.87
N GLU A 93 23.09 5.07 -2.57
CA GLU A 93 22.62 3.82 -1.99
C GLU A 93 21.09 3.78 -1.93
N TYR A 94 20.49 2.72 -2.47
CA TYR A 94 19.08 2.42 -2.35
C TYR A 94 18.85 1.37 -1.27
N ILE A 95 17.94 1.66 -0.34
CA ILE A 95 17.51 0.75 0.73
C ILE A 95 16.01 0.54 0.61
N ARG A 96 15.56 -0.71 0.50
CA ARG A 96 14.15 -1.07 0.49
C ARG A 96 13.71 -1.56 1.86
N TYR A 97 12.67 -0.94 2.41
CA TYR A 97 11.87 -1.55 3.47
C TYR A 97 10.67 -2.27 2.84
N GLU A 98 10.53 -3.56 3.13
CA GLU A 98 9.33 -4.30 2.77
C GLU A 98 8.95 -5.29 3.87
N ARG A 99 7.79 -5.02 4.48
CA ARG A 99 7.18 -5.89 5.48
C ARG A 99 6.87 -7.29 4.93
N LYS A 100 7.01 -8.29 5.80
CA LYS A 100 6.73 -9.70 5.48
C LYS A 100 5.30 -9.91 4.99
N ALA A 101 5.13 -10.88 4.11
CA ALA A 101 3.83 -11.39 3.71
C ALA A 101 3.19 -12.16 4.87
N VAL A 102 1.86 -12.11 4.99
CA VAL A 102 1.11 -12.88 6.01
C VAL A 102 0.16 -13.91 5.41
N ILE A 103 0.19 -14.02 4.08
CA ILE A 103 -0.75 -14.80 3.28
C ILE A 103 -0.30 -16.25 3.05
N ASP A 104 0.99 -16.55 3.24
CA ASP A 104 1.56 -17.87 2.90
C ASP A 104 0.86 -19.02 3.64
N LYS A 105 0.44 -18.79 4.89
CA LYS A 105 -0.29 -19.78 5.70
C LYS A 105 -1.70 -20.11 5.18
N TYR A 106 -2.23 -19.32 4.26
CA TYR A 106 -3.57 -19.49 3.68
C TYR A 106 -3.54 -20.12 2.28
N LYS A 107 -2.37 -20.48 1.75
CA LYS A 107 -2.22 -21.06 0.40
C LYS A 107 -3.04 -22.33 0.16
N GLU A 108 -3.16 -23.18 1.18
CA GLU A 108 -3.92 -24.43 1.10
C GLU A 108 -5.40 -24.27 1.47
N ASN A 109 -5.88 -23.06 1.76
CA ASN A 109 -7.27 -22.83 2.14
C ASN A 109 -8.16 -22.75 0.89
N LYS A 110 -9.15 -23.64 0.77
CA LYS A 110 -10.08 -23.71 -0.36
C LYS A 110 -10.84 -22.41 -0.65
N ASN A 111 -11.05 -21.56 0.36
CA ASN A 111 -11.77 -20.30 0.22
C ASN A 111 -10.83 -19.12 -0.08
N VAL A 112 -9.52 -19.34 -0.22
CA VAL A 112 -8.54 -18.30 -0.56
C VAL A 112 -7.90 -18.63 -1.90
N LYS A 113 -8.13 -17.76 -2.87
CA LYS A 113 -7.49 -17.84 -4.19
C LYS A 113 -6.52 -16.69 -4.37
N PHE A 114 -5.35 -16.99 -4.90
CA PHE A 114 -4.34 -16.01 -5.25
C PHE A 114 -4.44 -15.68 -6.73
N ILE A 115 -4.48 -14.39 -7.04
CA ILE A 115 -4.56 -13.87 -8.41
C ILE A 115 -3.34 -13.00 -8.67
N LYS A 116 -2.80 -13.05 -9.88
CA LYS A 116 -1.66 -12.19 -10.24
C LYS A 116 -2.13 -10.86 -10.80
N LYS A 117 -3.32 -10.86 -11.39
CA LYS A 117 -3.90 -9.74 -12.13
C LYS A 117 -5.37 -9.57 -11.76
N ILE A 118 -5.86 -8.33 -11.84
CA ILE A 118 -7.27 -8.05 -11.54
C ILE A 118 -8.17 -8.68 -12.61
N GLU A 119 -7.67 -8.74 -13.84
CA GLU A 119 -8.30 -9.33 -15.01
C GLU A 119 -8.64 -10.82 -14.80
N ASP A 120 -7.85 -11.53 -13.99
CA ASP A 120 -8.09 -12.94 -13.65
C ASP A 120 -9.43 -13.14 -12.91
N LEU A 121 -9.95 -12.10 -12.24
CA LEU A 121 -11.24 -12.17 -11.54
C LEU A 121 -12.40 -12.47 -12.49
N SER A 122 -12.34 -11.99 -13.74
CA SER A 122 -13.39 -12.24 -14.74
C SER A 122 -13.60 -13.74 -14.98
N PHE A 123 -12.53 -14.52 -14.97
CA PHE A 123 -12.59 -15.98 -15.11
C PHE A 123 -13.19 -16.64 -13.86
N TYR A 124 -12.77 -16.20 -12.67
CA TYR A 124 -13.18 -16.85 -11.42
C TYR A 124 -14.56 -16.45 -10.91
N LEU A 125 -15.04 -15.26 -11.29
CA LEU A 125 -16.29 -14.68 -10.79
C LEU A 125 -17.41 -14.70 -11.82
N LYS A 126 -17.16 -15.23 -13.03
CA LYS A 126 -18.15 -15.27 -14.12
C LYS A 126 -19.50 -15.84 -13.70
N ASP A 127 -19.46 -16.94 -12.94
CA ASP A 127 -20.65 -17.69 -12.49
C ASP A 127 -20.87 -17.55 -10.97
N ASN A 128 -20.19 -16.59 -10.32
CA ASN A 128 -20.31 -16.39 -8.89
C ASN A 128 -21.48 -15.43 -8.58
N GLU A 129 -22.44 -15.89 -7.80
CA GLU A 129 -23.54 -15.05 -7.32
C GLU A 129 -23.20 -14.39 -5.98
N GLY A 130 -23.68 -13.17 -5.78
CA GLY A 130 -23.62 -12.44 -4.51
C GLY A 130 -22.72 -11.21 -4.52
N ASN A 131 -22.69 -10.53 -3.38
CA ASN A 131 -22.06 -9.22 -3.27
C ASN A 131 -20.54 -9.33 -3.06
N ILE A 132 -19.79 -8.44 -3.71
CA ILE A 132 -18.33 -8.37 -3.64
C ILE A 132 -17.94 -7.20 -2.74
N LEU A 133 -17.06 -7.44 -1.76
CA LEU A 133 -16.39 -6.37 -1.00
C LEU A 133 -14.98 -6.13 -1.54
N ASN A 134 -14.78 -4.99 -2.19
CA ASN A 134 -13.46 -4.53 -2.59
C ASN A 134 -12.76 -3.79 -1.43
N THR A 135 -11.69 -4.40 -0.91
CA THR A 135 -10.86 -3.81 0.15
C THR A 135 -9.48 -3.34 -0.33
N MET A 136 -9.28 -3.28 -1.65
CA MET A 136 -8.00 -2.95 -2.30
C MET A 136 -7.77 -1.45 -2.49
N GLY A 137 -8.70 -0.62 -2.01
CA GLY A 137 -8.70 0.84 -2.12
C GLY A 137 -9.13 1.36 -3.49
N SER A 138 -9.04 2.68 -3.67
CA SER A 138 -9.59 3.40 -4.83
C SER A 138 -8.77 3.28 -6.12
N ASN A 139 -7.53 2.80 -6.05
CA ASN A 139 -6.65 2.73 -7.23
C ASN A 139 -7.05 1.64 -8.22
N LYS A 140 -7.73 0.58 -7.76
CA LYS A 140 -8.12 -0.57 -8.59
C LYS A 140 -9.60 -0.60 -8.94
N ILE A 141 -10.34 0.46 -8.59
CA ILE A 141 -11.78 0.53 -8.86
C ILE A 141 -12.04 0.46 -10.36
N LYS A 142 -11.37 1.30 -11.15
CA LYS A 142 -11.56 1.32 -12.61
C LYS A 142 -11.28 -0.06 -13.22
N ASP A 143 -10.14 -0.67 -12.89
CA ASP A 143 -9.76 -2.00 -13.36
C ASP A 143 -10.83 -3.06 -13.01
N ILE A 144 -11.48 -2.97 -11.85
CA ILE A 144 -12.56 -3.89 -11.44
C ILE A 144 -13.87 -3.60 -12.19
N LEU A 145 -14.24 -2.34 -12.36
CA LEU A 145 -15.44 -1.95 -13.10
C LEU A 145 -15.35 -2.35 -14.57
N ASP A 146 -14.17 -2.21 -15.18
CA ASP A 146 -13.90 -2.59 -16.57
C ASP A 146 -14.10 -4.11 -16.81
N LEU A 147 -14.13 -4.94 -15.77
CA LEU A 147 -14.46 -6.37 -15.87
C LEU A 147 -15.94 -6.65 -16.15
N ASN A 148 -16.82 -5.66 -15.96
CA ASN A 148 -18.27 -5.78 -16.14
C ASN A 148 -18.86 -7.00 -15.42
N LEU A 149 -18.43 -7.24 -14.18
CA LEU A 149 -18.97 -8.32 -13.36
C LEU A 149 -20.47 -8.09 -13.10
N PRO A 150 -21.30 -9.14 -13.10
CA PRO A 150 -22.74 -9.02 -12.83
C PRO A 150 -23.04 -8.70 -11.35
N ASN A 151 -22.04 -8.80 -10.48
CA ASN A 151 -22.16 -8.64 -9.04
C ASN A 151 -22.30 -7.17 -8.62
N ARG A 152 -23.06 -6.92 -7.55
CA ARG A 152 -22.95 -5.66 -6.81
C ARG A 152 -21.61 -5.59 -6.09
N ILE A 153 -20.89 -4.48 -6.23
CA ILE A 153 -19.53 -4.31 -5.69
C ILE A 153 -19.51 -3.16 -4.69
N ILE A 154 -19.24 -3.48 -3.43
CA ILE A 154 -19.08 -2.53 -2.35
C ILE A 154 -17.60 -2.14 -2.26
N HIS A 155 -17.31 -0.85 -2.37
CA HIS A 155 -15.97 -0.29 -2.38
C HIS A 155 -15.60 0.32 -1.05
N ARG A 156 -14.63 -0.29 -0.35
CA ARG A 156 -14.06 0.29 0.87
C ARG A 156 -12.86 1.17 0.53
N VAL A 157 -13.01 2.48 0.75
CA VAL A 157 -12.05 3.51 0.34
C VAL A 157 -11.74 4.49 1.47
N LEU A 158 -10.66 5.24 1.32
CA LEU A 158 -10.33 6.32 2.24
C LEU A 158 -11.35 7.46 2.07
N PRO A 159 -11.90 8.04 3.16
CA PRO A 159 -12.96 9.06 3.08
C PRO A 159 -12.39 10.45 2.78
N THR A 160 -11.47 10.58 1.81
CA THR A 160 -10.97 11.88 1.35
C THR A 160 -11.81 12.40 0.21
N LYS A 161 -11.99 13.72 0.13
CA LYS A 161 -12.77 14.40 -0.92
C LYS A 161 -12.49 13.84 -2.32
N SER A 162 -11.21 13.84 -2.74
CA SER A 162 -10.79 13.35 -4.06
C SER A 162 -11.07 11.87 -4.32
N VAL A 163 -11.11 11.03 -3.28
CA VAL A 163 -11.37 9.60 -3.43
C VAL A 163 -12.87 9.33 -3.55
N ILE A 164 -13.68 10.05 -2.76
CA ILE A 164 -15.13 9.96 -2.86
C ILE A 164 -15.62 10.53 -4.20
N GLU A 165 -15.11 11.70 -4.62
CA GLU A 165 -15.37 12.28 -5.95
C GLU A 165 -15.03 11.28 -7.05
N LYS A 166 -13.83 10.68 -7.02
CA LYS A 166 -13.45 9.65 -7.98
C LYS A 166 -14.43 8.47 -8.03
N CYS A 167 -14.98 8.03 -6.90
CA CYS A 167 -15.94 6.93 -6.89
C CYS A 167 -17.25 7.33 -7.57
N VAL A 168 -17.75 8.53 -7.28
CA VAL A 168 -18.96 9.10 -7.88
C VAL A 168 -18.78 9.31 -9.39
N ASP A 169 -17.65 9.87 -9.82
CA ASP A 169 -17.33 10.09 -11.24
C ASP A 169 -17.24 8.78 -12.04
N LEU A 170 -16.86 7.68 -11.37
CA LEU A 170 -16.86 6.34 -11.94
C LEU A 170 -18.25 5.67 -11.93
N GLY A 171 -19.29 6.36 -11.48
CA GLY A 171 -20.67 5.87 -11.47
C GLY A 171 -20.98 4.88 -10.34
N ILE A 172 -20.16 4.81 -9.29
CA ILE A 172 -20.44 3.95 -8.14
C ILE A 172 -21.59 4.54 -7.33
N ASP A 173 -22.59 3.71 -7.01
CA ASP A 173 -23.69 4.10 -6.13
C ASP A 173 -23.18 4.49 -4.73
N ILE A 174 -23.73 5.56 -4.15
CA ILE A 174 -23.29 6.07 -2.84
C ILE A 174 -23.46 5.01 -1.75
N GLY A 175 -24.52 4.18 -1.83
CA GLY A 175 -24.77 3.08 -0.90
C GLY A 175 -23.75 1.95 -0.99
N ASP A 176 -22.95 1.91 -2.06
CA ASP A 176 -21.87 0.95 -2.28
C ASP A 176 -20.49 1.48 -1.90
N ILE A 177 -20.41 2.67 -1.28
CA ILE A 177 -19.15 3.27 -0.83
C ILE A 177 -19.05 3.18 0.70
N ILE A 178 -18.04 2.47 1.19
CA ILE A 178 -17.64 2.50 2.60
C ILE A 178 -16.43 3.41 2.74
N GLY A 179 -16.65 4.65 3.17
CA GLY A 179 -15.60 5.61 3.48
C GLY A 179 -15.03 5.39 4.89
N ILE A 180 -13.87 4.75 5.03
CA ILE A 180 -13.25 4.50 6.33
C ILE A 180 -11.71 4.46 6.28
N LYS A 181 -11.06 4.96 7.32
CA LYS A 181 -9.60 4.88 7.50
C LYS A 181 -9.24 3.68 8.38
N GLY A 182 -8.42 2.78 7.85
CA GLY A 182 -7.88 1.62 8.58
C GLY A 182 -6.62 1.90 9.41
N PRO A 183 -6.02 0.86 10.03
CA PRO A 183 -6.38 -0.56 9.92
C PRO A 183 -7.73 -0.90 10.56
N ILE A 184 -8.42 -1.92 10.04
CA ILE A 184 -9.74 -2.36 10.50
C ILE A 184 -9.61 -3.76 11.10
N GLY A 185 -10.02 -3.92 12.36
CA GLY A 185 -9.95 -5.19 13.09
C GLY A 185 -11.02 -6.19 12.68
N TYR A 186 -10.91 -7.42 13.18
CA TYR A 186 -11.79 -8.54 12.88
C TYR A 186 -13.28 -8.22 13.00
N ASP A 187 -13.74 -7.71 14.14
CA ASP A 187 -15.17 -7.52 14.41
C ASP A 187 -15.85 -6.57 13.41
N LEU A 188 -15.16 -5.50 13.04
CA LEU A 188 -15.69 -4.53 12.09
C LEU A 188 -15.66 -5.07 10.65
N ASN A 189 -14.65 -5.87 10.28
CA ASN A 189 -14.71 -6.58 8.99
C ASN A 189 -15.87 -7.58 8.98
N LEU A 190 -16.07 -8.34 10.06
CA LEU A 190 -17.20 -9.27 10.21
C LEU A 190 -18.55 -8.56 10.08
N ALA A 191 -18.69 -7.38 10.70
CA ALA A 191 -19.89 -6.55 10.58
C ALA A 191 -20.15 -6.10 9.14
N PHE A 192 -19.12 -5.62 8.42
CA PHE A 192 -19.28 -5.26 7.00
C PHE A 192 -19.70 -6.46 6.15
N LEU A 193 -19.08 -7.61 6.35
CA LEU A 193 -19.41 -8.82 5.61
C LEU A 193 -20.88 -9.23 5.80
N LYS A 194 -21.38 -9.17 7.03
CA LYS A 194 -22.79 -9.47 7.34
C LYS A 194 -23.75 -8.41 6.80
N ALA A 195 -23.46 -7.14 7.05
CA ALA A 195 -24.35 -6.02 6.70
C ALA A 195 -24.62 -5.92 5.20
N TYR A 196 -23.62 -6.25 4.37
CA TYR A 196 -23.72 -6.20 2.91
C TYR A 196 -23.92 -7.57 2.27
N ASP A 197 -24.18 -8.63 3.05
CA ASP A 197 -24.29 -10.02 2.58
C ASP A 197 -23.18 -10.41 1.58
N ILE A 198 -21.94 -10.16 1.96
CA ILE A 198 -20.78 -10.34 1.09
C ILE A 198 -20.51 -11.84 0.91
N LYS A 199 -20.33 -12.27 -0.35
CA LYS A 199 -19.91 -13.64 -0.70
C LYS A 199 -18.45 -13.70 -1.18
N VAL A 200 -17.93 -12.57 -1.65
CA VAL A 200 -16.56 -12.48 -2.16
C VAL A 200 -15.85 -11.27 -1.57
N MET A 201 -14.63 -11.44 -1.09
CA MET A 201 -13.76 -10.34 -0.65
C MET A 201 -12.54 -10.24 -1.55
N LEU A 202 -12.31 -9.04 -2.12
CA LEU A 202 -11.08 -8.72 -2.83
C LEU A 202 -10.11 -8.01 -1.90
N LEU A 203 -8.88 -8.48 -1.82
CA LEU A 203 -7.88 -7.92 -0.93
C LEU A 203 -6.46 -7.99 -1.51
N LYS A 204 -5.58 -7.18 -0.93
CA LYS A 204 -4.13 -7.21 -1.15
C LYS A 204 -3.47 -7.71 0.12
N ASP A 205 -2.29 -8.33 -0.01
CA ASP A 205 -1.43 -8.57 1.12
C ASP A 205 -0.74 -7.26 1.53
N SER A 206 -1.39 -6.51 2.41
CA SER A 206 -0.82 -5.34 3.06
C SER A 206 -0.02 -5.69 4.33
N GLY A 207 0.29 -6.97 4.56
CA GLY A 207 1.01 -7.45 5.73
C GLY A 207 0.22 -7.30 7.03
N GLU A 208 0.87 -7.60 8.14
CA GLU A 208 0.28 -7.54 9.49
C GLU A 208 -0.28 -6.15 9.81
N LYS A 209 0.51 -5.09 9.61
CA LYS A 209 0.09 -3.69 9.84
C LYS A 209 -1.04 -3.22 8.92
N GLY A 210 -1.29 -3.92 7.82
CA GLY A 210 -2.43 -3.68 6.93
C GLY A 210 -3.71 -4.39 7.37
N ALA A 211 -3.69 -5.10 8.50
CA ALA A 211 -4.76 -5.95 9.00
C ALA A 211 -5.24 -6.97 7.95
N THR A 212 -4.31 -7.52 7.14
CA THR A 212 -4.63 -8.56 6.16
C THR A 212 -5.14 -9.83 6.83
N GLU A 213 -4.56 -10.20 7.98
CA GLU A 213 -4.99 -11.36 8.75
C GLU A 213 -6.41 -11.21 9.30
N GLU A 214 -6.75 -10.04 9.86
CA GLU A 214 -8.09 -9.74 10.37
C GLU A 214 -9.17 -9.86 9.28
N LYS A 215 -8.87 -9.37 8.07
CA LYS A 215 -9.76 -9.51 6.90
C LYS A 215 -9.97 -10.97 6.54
N LEU A 216 -8.87 -11.72 6.37
CA LEU A 216 -8.93 -13.14 5.99
C LEU A 216 -9.68 -13.96 7.03
N LYS A 217 -9.39 -13.79 8.32
CA LYS A 217 -10.11 -14.49 9.41
C LYS A 217 -11.61 -14.21 9.35
N SER A 218 -12.01 -12.94 9.30
CA SER A 218 -13.43 -12.56 9.25
C SER A 218 -14.16 -13.10 8.03
N ALA A 219 -13.47 -13.20 6.89
CA ALA A 219 -14.03 -13.79 5.67
C ALA A 219 -14.21 -15.30 5.83
N LEU A 220 -13.17 -16.00 6.32
CA LEU A 220 -13.18 -17.44 6.47
C LEU A 220 -14.23 -17.91 7.48
N ASP A 221 -14.41 -17.17 8.58
CA ASP A 221 -15.42 -17.47 9.60
C ASP A 221 -16.87 -17.31 9.10
N LEU A 222 -17.07 -16.55 8.01
CA LEU A 222 -18.35 -16.42 7.30
C LEU A 222 -18.41 -17.20 5.99
N ASN A 223 -17.42 -18.06 5.74
CA ASN A 223 -17.30 -18.84 4.50
C ASN A 223 -17.33 -17.97 3.23
N VAL A 224 -16.80 -16.75 3.32
CA VAL A 224 -16.64 -15.79 2.22
C VAL A 224 -15.40 -16.15 1.42
N GLN A 225 -15.53 -16.15 0.09
CA GLN A 225 -14.42 -16.44 -0.79
C GLN A 225 -13.49 -15.23 -0.92
N CYS A 226 -12.20 -15.43 -0.66
CA CYS A 226 -11.17 -14.40 -0.72
C CYS A 226 -10.37 -14.51 -2.02
N TYR A 227 -10.23 -13.39 -2.73
CA TYR A 227 -9.28 -13.24 -3.83
C TYR A 227 -8.18 -12.27 -3.43
N VAL A 228 -6.98 -12.81 -3.26
CA VAL A 228 -5.81 -12.06 -2.82
C VAL A 228 -4.97 -11.74 -4.06
N LEU A 229 -4.84 -10.45 -4.39
CA LEU A 229 -3.91 -10.01 -5.41
C LEU A 229 -2.47 -10.24 -4.91
N GLU A 230 -1.68 -11.02 -5.62
CA GLU A 230 -0.29 -11.30 -5.28
C GLU A 230 0.58 -10.03 -5.40
N ARG A 231 1.65 -9.98 -4.60
CA ARG A 231 2.68 -8.95 -4.75
C ARG A 231 3.60 -9.35 -5.91
N GLU A 232 3.93 -8.41 -6.79
CA GLU A 232 5.02 -8.68 -7.73
C GLU A 232 6.33 -8.87 -6.98
N THR A 233 7.12 -9.85 -7.41
CA THR A 233 8.44 -10.08 -6.82
C THR A 233 9.46 -9.20 -7.53
N ILE A 234 10.09 -8.30 -6.78
CA ILE A 234 11.18 -7.45 -7.26
C ILE A 234 12.45 -7.87 -6.52
N ASN A 235 13.55 -8.00 -7.27
CA ASN A 235 14.86 -8.25 -6.68
C ASN A 235 15.48 -6.93 -6.23
N TYR A 236 15.58 -6.73 -4.92
CA TYR A 236 16.17 -5.54 -4.31
C TYR A 236 17.56 -5.87 -3.77
N LYS A 237 18.57 -5.06 -4.11
CA LYS A 237 19.96 -5.25 -3.64
C LYS A 237 20.04 -5.21 -2.10
N ASN A 238 19.48 -4.17 -1.48
CA ASN A 238 19.45 -3.98 -0.03
C ASN A 238 17.99 -3.95 0.45
N LYS A 239 17.49 -5.09 0.94
CA LYS A 239 16.12 -5.25 1.44
C LYS A 239 16.11 -5.56 2.94
N PHE A 240 15.27 -4.83 3.66
CA PHE A 240 15.01 -5.05 5.07
C PHE A 240 13.52 -5.28 5.30
N SER A 241 13.19 -6.09 6.30
CA SER A 241 11.79 -6.36 6.69
C SER A 241 11.48 -5.93 8.13
N ASN A 242 12.46 -5.34 8.82
CA ASN A 242 12.35 -4.78 10.15
C ASN A 242 12.87 -3.33 10.13
N GLU A 243 12.16 -2.41 10.76
CA GLU A 243 12.59 -1.02 10.86
C GLU A 243 13.86 -0.85 11.69
N GLU A 244 14.05 -1.66 12.73
CA GLU A 244 15.22 -1.61 13.61
C GLU A 244 16.52 -1.90 12.85
N ASP A 245 16.49 -2.90 11.96
CA ASP A 245 17.65 -3.24 11.12
C ASP A 245 18.05 -2.06 10.20
N ILE A 246 17.06 -1.32 9.68
CA ILE A 246 17.32 -0.12 8.87
C ILE A 246 17.95 0.98 9.73
N ILE A 247 17.42 1.21 10.94
CA ILE A 247 17.95 2.23 11.85
C ILE A 247 19.41 1.94 12.17
N ASN A 248 19.71 0.70 12.58
CA ASN A 248 21.06 0.26 12.91
C ASN A 248 22.01 0.39 11.70
N TYR A 249 21.53 0.05 10.50
CA TYR A 249 22.29 0.20 9.26
C TYR A 249 22.63 1.67 8.97
N LEU A 250 21.63 2.56 9.04
CA LEU A 250 21.79 3.98 8.80
C LEU A 250 22.69 4.64 9.85
N GLU A 251 22.53 4.27 11.11
CA GLU A 251 23.36 4.76 12.21
C GLU A 251 24.83 4.41 11.97
N CYS A 252 25.11 3.15 11.65
CA CYS A 252 26.49 2.70 11.44
C CYS A 252 27.20 3.39 10.27
N LYS A 253 26.47 3.77 9.21
CA LYS A 253 27.07 4.21 7.94
C LYS A 253 26.92 5.72 7.66
N TYR A 254 25.90 6.37 8.23
CA TYR A 254 25.51 7.72 7.84
C TYR A 254 25.34 8.72 8.99
N PHE A 255 25.18 8.26 10.23
CA PHE A 255 25.02 9.14 11.42
C PHE A 255 26.25 9.20 12.34
N LYS A 256 27.27 8.38 12.08
CA LYS A 256 28.61 8.49 12.69
C LYS A 256 29.45 9.56 11.99
#